data_AF-A0A1F9XIS5-F1
#
_entry.id   AF-A0A1F9XIS5-F1
#
_cell.length_a   1.000
_cell.length_b   1.000
_cell.length_c   1.000
_cell.angle_alpha   90.00
_cell.angle_beta   90.00
_cell.angle_gamma   90.00
#
_symmetry.space_group_name_H-M   'P 1'
#
loop_
_entity.id
_entity.type
_entity.pdbx_description
1 polymer ?
#
loop_
_entity_poly.entity_id
_entity_poly.type
_entity_poly.pdbx_seq_one_letter_code
_entity_poly.pdbx_strand_id
1 'polypeptide(L)'
;MAILQWIVWCLACFFSLGAIWHIRNEAKNHSPIHIISILQILLYLLALIVFFQSSWSKFHLLWIIPSSFILSFLGFIILQIPLLGTLLRVIILFLGRIILFDTGGTIAFVPGGK
;
A
#
# COMPACT_ATOMS: atom_id res chain seq x y z
N MET A 1 7.93 13.97 25.01
CA MET A 1 7.55 12.70 24.35
C MET A 1 6.50 12.87 23.25
N ALA A 2 5.45 13.68 23.43
CA ALA A 2 4.41 13.86 22.39
C ALA A 2 4.93 14.38 21.04
N ILE A 3 5.86 15.35 21.05
CA ILE A 3 6.45 15.92 19.83
C ILE A 3 7.11 14.83 18.96
N LEU A 4 7.86 13.92 19.58
CA LEU A 4 8.57 12.86 18.87
C LEU A 4 7.59 11.88 18.19
N GLN A 5 6.45 11.59 18.81
CA GLN A 5 5.41 10.76 18.22
C GLN A 5 4.80 11.40 16.97
N TRP A 6 4.57 12.72 17.00
CA TRP A 6 4.08 13.45 15.83
C TRP A 6 5.11 13.56 14.71
N ILE A 7 6.40 13.68 15.04
CA ILE A 7 7.47 13.60 14.04
C ILE A 7 7.45 12.25 13.32
N VAL A 8 7.32 11.14 14.06
CA VAL A 8 7.20 9.79 13.48
C VAL A 8 5.97 9.69 12.56
N TRP A 9 4.84 10.25 12.98
CA TRP A 9 3.63 10.27 12.17
C TRP A 9 3.82 11.07 10.88
N CYS A 10 4.39 12.28 10.95
CA CYS A 10 4.69 13.12 9.79
C CYS A 10 5.66 12.43 8.83
N LEU A 11 6.71 11.77 9.35
CA LEU A 11 7.63 10.99 8.52
C LEU A 11 6.90 9.84 7.81
N ALA A 12 6.04 9.11 8.51
CA ALA A 12 5.26 8.02 7.92
C ALA A 12 4.31 8.52 6.81
N CYS A 13 3.67 9.68 7.00
CA CYS A 13 2.89 10.35 5.97
C CYS A 13 3.75 10.73 4.76
N PHE A 14 4.93 11.31 5.00
CA PHE A 14 5.87 11.68 3.95
C PHE A 14 6.31 10.46 3.12
N PHE A 15 6.68 9.36 3.77
CA PHE A 15 7.03 8.11 3.08
C PHE A 15 5.87 7.55 2.26
N SER A 16 4.64 7.61 2.78
CA SER A 16 3.46 7.13 2.05
C SER A 16 3.16 7.98 0.81
N LEU A 17 3.27 9.30 0.92
CA LEU A 17 3.16 10.21 -0.22
C LEU A 17 4.27 9.97 -1.26
N GLY A 18 5.51 9.77 -0.81
CA GLY A 18 6.64 9.43 -1.66
C GLY A 18 6.42 8.12 -2.42
N ALA A 19 5.88 7.09 -1.76
CA ALA A 19 5.53 5.82 -2.40
C ALA A 19 4.45 5.97 -3.46
N ILE A 20 3.39 6.74 -3.17
CA ILE A 20 2.33 7.06 -4.15
C ILE A 20 2.92 7.80 -5.35
N TRP A 21 3.73 8.82 -5.10
CA TRP A 21 4.37 9.59 -6.16
C TRP A 21 5.28 8.72 -7.03
N HIS A 22 6.08 7.85 -6.43
CA HIS A 22 6.95 6.92 -7.13
C HIS A 22 6.16 5.98 -8.06
N ILE A 23 5.13 5.31 -7.54
CA ILE A 23 4.29 4.41 -8.35
C ILE A 23 3.57 5.17 -9.46
N ARG A 24 3.07 6.39 -9.19
CA ARG A 24 2.45 7.21 -10.24
C ARG A 24 3.45 7.61 -11.32
N ASN A 25 4.69 7.89 -10.96
CA ASN A 25 5.75 8.22 -11.91
C ASN A 25 6.12 7.00 -12.76
N GLU A 26 6.26 5.81 -12.16
CA GLU A 26 6.48 4.56 -12.91
C GLU A 26 5.33 4.26 -13.88
N ALA A 27 4.09 4.47 -13.42
CA ALA A 27 2.89 4.29 -14.24
C ALA A 27 2.85 5.25 -15.44
N LYS A 28 3.26 6.52 -15.25
CA LYS A 28 3.40 7.51 -16.33
C LYS A 28 4.47 7.13 -17.35
N ASN A 29 5.52 6.43 -16.90
CA ASN A 29 6.57 5.89 -17.77
C ASN A 29 6.17 4.56 -18.42
N HIS A 30 4.88 4.21 -18.42
CA HIS A 30 4.34 2.96 -18.96
C HIS A 30 4.98 1.68 -18.41
N SER A 31 5.57 1.74 -17.21
CA SER A 31 6.09 0.57 -16.53
C SER A 31 4.95 -0.22 -15.87
N PRO A 32 4.95 -1.56 -15.95
CA PRO A 32 3.91 -2.38 -15.33
C PRO A 32 3.96 -2.24 -13.81
N ILE A 33 2.86 -1.83 -13.19
CA ILE A 33 2.75 -1.70 -11.72
C ILE A 33 2.26 -3.01 -11.14
N HIS A 34 3.08 -3.65 -10.33
CA HIS A 34 2.69 -4.90 -9.66
C HIS A 34 1.56 -4.66 -8.66
N ILE A 35 0.54 -5.52 -8.69
CA ILE A 35 -0.60 -5.48 -7.76
C ILE A 35 -0.17 -5.52 -6.28
N ILE A 36 0.96 -6.16 -5.97
CA ILE A 36 1.54 -6.24 -4.62
C ILE A 36 1.99 -4.86 -4.14
N SER A 37 2.57 -4.05 -5.03
CA SER A 37 3.01 -2.68 -4.70
C SER A 37 1.81 -1.80 -4.33
N ILE A 38 0.68 -1.98 -5.02
CA ILE A 38 -0.57 -1.30 -4.69
C ILE A 38 -1.09 -1.77 -3.33
N LEU A 39 -1.12 -3.08 -3.08
CA LEU A 39 -1.51 -3.62 -1.77
C LEU A 39 -0.65 -3.05 -0.63
N GLN A 40 0.66 -2.92 -0.84
CA GLN A 40 1.57 -2.34 0.15
C GLN A 40 1.24 -0.88 0.46
N ILE A 41 0.98 -0.05 -0.57
CA ILE A 41 0.54 1.33 -0.37
C ILE A 41 -0.78 1.39 0.39
N LEU A 42 -1.74 0.53 0.06
CA LEU A 42 -3.03 0.47 0.76
C LEU A 42 -2.86 0.12 2.24
N LEU A 43 -2.00 -0.85 2.56
CA LEU A 43 -1.69 -1.21 3.95
C LEU A 43 -1.03 -0.04 4.70
N TYR A 44 -0.11 0.70 4.07
CA TYR A 44 0.47 1.91 4.67
C TYR A 44 -0.58 2.98 4.96
N LEU A 45 -1.44 3.28 3.99
CA LEU A 45 -2.50 4.28 4.17
C LEU A 45 -3.48 3.88 5.28
N LEU A 46 -3.87 2.61 5.31
CA LEU A 46 -4.75 2.09 6.36
C LEU A 46 -4.10 2.22 7.75
N ALA A 47 -2.81 1.89 7.86
CA ALA A 47 -2.07 2.06 9.10
C ALA A 47 -2.05 3.52 9.56
N LEU A 48 -1.80 4.48 8.66
CA LEU A 48 -1.81 5.89 9.00
C LEU A 48 -3.17 6.37 9.52
N ILE A 49 -4.26 5.94 8.87
CA ILE A 49 -5.63 6.28 9.27
C ILE A 49 -5.93 5.71 10.67
N VAL A 50 -5.60 4.43 10.91
CA VAL A 50 -5.82 3.77 12.20
C VAL A 50 -5.05 4.49 13.31
N PHE A 51 -3.78 4.84 13.08
CA PHE A 51 -2.95 5.51 14.11
C PHE A 51 -3.25 6.99 14.31
N PHE A 52 -3.88 7.63 13.34
CA PHE A 52 -4.41 8.97 13.51
C PHE A 52 -5.58 8.98 14.50
N GLN A 53 -6.51 8.03 14.39
CA GLN A 53 -7.69 7.94 15.27
C GLN A 53 -7.43 7.18 16.57
N SER A 54 -6.41 6.32 16.60
CA SER A 54 -6.10 5.51 17.77
C SER A 54 -5.40 6.31 18.86
N SER A 55 -5.77 6.01 20.12
CA SER A 55 -5.06 6.47 21.31
C SER A 55 -3.68 5.82 21.47
N TRP A 56 -3.34 4.83 20.64
CA TRP A 56 -2.05 4.16 20.68
C TRP A 56 -0.90 5.11 20.34
N SER A 57 0.27 4.79 20.89
CA SER A 57 1.49 5.55 20.64
C SER A 57 1.88 5.50 19.17
N LYS A 58 2.18 6.65 18.58
CA LYS A 58 2.53 6.72 17.15
C LYS A 58 3.90 6.10 16.84
N PHE A 59 4.70 5.78 17.87
CA PHE A 59 5.91 4.97 17.71
C PHE A 59 5.62 3.62 17.04
N HIS A 60 4.40 3.11 17.14
CA HIS A 60 4.06 1.85 16.49
C HIS A 60 4.14 1.90 14.97
N LEU A 61 4.06 3.09 14.37
CA LEU A 61 4.27 3.26 12.93
C LEU A 61 5.67 2.82 12.50
N LEU A 62 6.68 2.92 13.38
CA LEU A 62 8.06 2.50 13.07
C LEU A 62 8.17 1.01 12.74
N TRP A 63 7.38 0.16 13.39
CA TRP A 63 7.36 -1.28 13.12
C TRP A 63 6.22 -1.71 12.21
N ILE A 64 5.14 -0.94 12.13
CA ILE A 64 4.06 -1.24 11.18
C ILE A 64 4.54 -1.05 9.75
N ILE A 65 5.40 -0.06 9.49
CA ILE A 65 5.95 0.16 8.15
C ILE A 65 6.64 -1.12 7.61
N PRO A 66 7.64 -1.71 8.29
CA PRO A 66 8.24 -2.97 7.85
C PRO A 66 7.23 -4.14 7.89
N SER A 67 6.28 -4.14 8.82
CA SER A 67 5.25 -5.20 8.87
C SER A 67 4.33 -5.19 7.65
N SER A 68 3.98 -4.03 7.10
CA SER A 68 3.19 -3.94 5.87
C SER A 68 3.92 -4.47 4.63
N PHE A 69 5.26 -4.41 4.61
CA PHE A 69 6.06 -5.07 3.58
C PHE A 69 5.99 -6.61 3.70
N ILE A 70 6.06 -7.13 4.93
CA ILE A 70 5.92 -8.58 5.17
C ILE A 70 4.48 -9.03 4.86
N LEU A 71 3.48 -8.25 5.25
CA LEU A 71 2.07 -8.53 4.99
C LEU A 71 1.73 -8.47 3.51
N SER A 72 2.33 -7.56 2.72
CA SER A 72 2.13 -7.55 1.27
C SER A 72 2.69 -8.82 0.61
N PHE A 73 3.81 -9.34 1.14
CA PHE A 73 4.34 -10.64 0.72
C PHE A 73 3.43 -11.80 1.11
N LEU A 74 2.87 -11.83 2.32
CA LEU A 74 1.85 -12.84 2.70
C LEU A 74 0.57 -12.69 1.85
N GLY A 75 0.23 -11.46 1.47
CA GLY A 75 -0.84 -11.14 0.55
C GLY A 75 -0.69 -11.85 -0.79
N PHE A 76 0.54 -12.11 -1.25
CA PHE A 76 0.80 -12.93 -2.43
C PHE A 76 0.16 -14.33 -2.33
N ILE A 77 0.32 -14.99 -1.19
CA ILE A 77 -0.22 -16.33 -0.93
C ILE A 77 -1.75 -16.28 -0.93
N ILE A 78 -2.31 -15.26 -0.26
CA ILE A 78 -3.77 -15.07 -0.18
C ILE A 78 -4.37 -14.80 -1.57
N LEU A 79 -3.69 -14.02 -2.40
CA LEU A 79 -4.13 -13.70 -3.76
C LEU A 79 -4.20 -14.92 -4.68
N GLN A 80 -3.56 -16.04 -4.32
CA GLN A 80 -3.66 -17.31 -5.06
C GLN A 80 -4.90 -18.14 -4.69
N ILE A 81 -5.57 -17.82 -3.57
CA ILE A 81 -6.78 -18.54 -3.14
C ILE A 81 -7.96 -18.08 -4.02
N PRO A 82 -8.72 -18.99 -4.67
CA PRO A 82 -9.68 -18.63 -5.72
C PRO A 82 -10.74 -17.61 -5.28
N LEU A 83 -11.44 -17.86 -4.17
CA LEU A 83 -12.53 -17.00 -3.71
C LEU A 83 -12.01 -15.74 -3.02
N LEU A 84 -11.15 -15.92 -2.00
CA LEU A 84 -10.62 -14.82 -1.19
C LEU A 84 -9.71 -13.90 -2.01
N GLY A 85 -8.85 -14.50 -2.85
CA GLY A 85 -7.95 -13.77 -3.73
C GLY A 85 -8.71 -12.97 -4.79
N THR A 86 -9.81 -13.48 -5.35
CA THR A 86 -10.61 -12.73 -6.33
C THR A 86 -11.22 -11.47 -5.71
N LEU A 87 -11.85 -11.60 -4.54
CA LEU A 87 -12.42 -10.45 -3.82
C LEU A 87 -11.35 -9.41 -3.50
N LEU A 88 -10.20 -9.87 -2.97
CA LEU A 88 -9.09 -8.99 -2.63
C LEU A 88 -8.52 -8.29 -3.88
N ARG A 89 -8.36 -9.01 -5.00
CA ARG A 89 -7.93 -8.44 -6.29
C ARG A 89 -8.87 -7.35 -6.76
N VAL A 90 -10.18 -7.56 -6.72
CA VAL A 90 -11.17 -6.55 -7.13
C VAL A 90 -11.03 -5.27 -6.30
N ILE A 91 -10.89 -5.41 -4.99
CA ILE A 91 -10.69 -4.27 -4.08
C ILE A 91 -9.39 -3.53 -4.40
N ILE A 92 -8.27 -4.27 -4.54
CA ILE A 92 -6.96 -3.67 -4.84
C ILE A 92 -6.98 -2.98 -6.21
N LEU A 93 -7.60 -3.58 -7.23
CA LEU A 93 -7.70 -2.98 -8.56
C LEU A 93 -8.53 -1.71 -8.55
N PHE A 94 -9.67 -1.72 -7.84
CA PHE A 94 -10.53 -0.55 -7.71
C PHE A 94 -9.78 0.60 -7.03
N LEU A 95 -9.17 0.35 -5.87
CA LEU A 95 -8.41 1.35 -5.13
C LEU A 95 -7.12 1.77 -5.85
N GLY A 96 -6.45 0.82 -6.50
CA GLY A 96 -5.26 1.06 -7.31
C GLY A 96 -5.53 1.99 -8.48
N ARG A 97 -6.69 1.85 -9.14
CA ARG A 97 -7.13 2.78 -10.18
C ARG A 97 -7.35 4.21 -9.66
N ILE A 98 -7.81 4.35 -8.42
CA ILE A 98 -7.94 5.68 -7.78
C ILE A 98 -6.55 6.28 -7.55
N ILE A 99 -5.59 5.50 -7.04
CA ILE A 99 -4.21 5.95 -6.83
C ILE A 99 -3.53 6.32 -8.16
N LEU A 100 -3.78 5.53 -9.21
CA LEU A 100 -3.23 5.69 -10.55
C LEU A 100 -4.10 6.58 -11.46
N PHE A 101 -5.00 7.39 -10.90
CA PHE A 101 -5.80 8.30 -11.70
C PHE A 101 -4.89 9.21 -12.53
N ASP A 102 -5.20 9.32 -13.83
CA ASP A 102 -4.50 10.17 -14.80
C ASP A 102 -3.02 9.77 -15.10
N THR A 103 -2.64 8.49 -14.92
CA THR A 103 -1.28 8.02 -15.27
C THR A 103 -1.22 7.12 -16.49
N GLY A 104 -2.33 6.53 -16.94
CA GLY A 104 -2.36 5.60 -18.08
C GLY A 104 -1.61 4.28 -17.86
N GLY A 105 -1.09 4.04 -16.65
CA GLY A 105 -0.32 2.83 -16.33
C GLY A 105 -1.19 1.59 -16.20
N THR A 106 -0.60 0.43 -16.52
CA THR A 106 -1.26 -0.88 -16.39
C THR A 106 -0.88 -1.53 -15.07
N ILE A 107 -1.87 -2.13 -14.40
CA ILE A 107 -1.63 -2.93 -13.20
C ILE A 107 -1.35 -4.36 -13.66
N ALA A 108 -0.10 -4.80 -13.48
CA ALA A 108 0.34 -6.14 -13.82
C ALA A 108 0.03 -7.13 -12.69
N PHE A 109 -0.48 -8.29 -13.09
CA PHE A 109 -0.70 -9.43 -12.22
C PHE A 109 0.58 -10.26 -12.12
N VAL A 110 0.69 -11.03 -11.04
CA VAL A 110 1.74 -12.02 -10.88
C VAL A 110 1.52 -13.15 -11.92
N PRO A 111 2.56 -13.64 -12.61
CA PRO A 111 2.46 -14.80 -13.48
C PRO A 111 2.05 -16.03 -12.67
N GLY A 112 0.88 -16.61 -12.98
CA GLY A 112 0.35 -17.80 -12.30
C GLY A 112 -1.17 -17.78 -12.05
N GLY A 113 -1.81 -16.61 -12.18
CA GLY A 113 -3.26 -16.55 -12.35
C GLY A 113 -3.61 -16.86 -13.81
N LYS A 114 -4.17 -18.04 -14.07
CA LYS A 114 -4.93 -18.27 -15.30
C LYS A 114 -6.15 -17.36 -15.33
#